data_AF-A0AAV7HZM3-F1
#
_entry.id   AF-A0AAV7HZM3-F1
#
_cell.length_a   1.000
_cell.length_b   1.000
_cell.length_c   1.000
_cell.angle_alpha   90.00
_cell.angle_beta   90.00
_cell.angle_gamma   90.00
#
_symmetry.space_group_name_H-M   'P 1'
#
loop_
_entity.id
_entity.type
_entity.pdbx_description
1 polymer ?
#
loop_
_entity_poly.entity_id
_entity_poly.type
_entity_poly.pdbx_seq_one_letter_code
_entity_poly.pdbx_strand_id
1 'polypeptide(L)'
;MFTSTLRGMGSSGLLTPDNICEYPWLECLLVKLENDRQTLRLMWRRESPLSKIFLLPQNTPGYLLRLEFGLTSLSVKLMEYVWNWIICILKMAPDRWPRLCLLRLIKLSTNPSKDPKYNWVAKFELILKLCNLECMFGNLQPNFWMEKKKLYAEYLKNNDFNRYFCSTCPQSQLIRTRSDDVPWYVQTRCPIRQKRVIAQLRLANIHR
;
A
#
# COMPACT_ATOMS: atom_id res chain seq x y z
N MET A 1 33.38 -35.32 -59.41
CA MET A 1 32.16 -35.48 -60.25
C MET A 1 30.95 -35.34 -59.34
N PHE A 2 30.07 -34.36 -59.66
CA PHE A 2 28.69 -34.10 -59.20
C PHE A 2 28.39 -34.04 -57.68
N THR A 3 28.17 -32.91 -57.00
CA THR A 3 27.15 -31.82 -57.03
C THR A 3 25.70 -32.19 -56.64
N SER A 4 25.23 -31.70 -55.48
CA SER A 4 23.97 -30.95 -55.24
C SER A 4 23.72 -30.84 -53.71
N THR A 5 23.93 -29.72 -53.02
CA THR A 5 23.15 -28.47 -52.80
C THR A 5 21.73 -28.58 -52.20
N LEU A 6 21.56 -27.88 -51.06
CA LEU A 6 20.46 -26.97 -50.65
C LEU A 6 19.36 -27.38 -49.63
N ARG A 7 19.42 -26.67 -48.48
CA ARG A 7 18.38 -25.82 -47.82
C ARG A 7 17.36 -26.43 -46.83
N GLY A 8 17.19 -25.72 -45.70
CA GLY A 8 16.04 -25.76 -44.78
C GLY A 8 16.43 -25.51 -43.31
N MET A 9 16.70 -24.29 -42.87
CA MET A 9 15.77 -23.42 -42.10
C MET A 9 15.03 -24.08 -40.92
N GLY A 10 15.43 -23.66 -39.71
CA GLY A 10 14.52 -23.15 -38.68
C GLY A 10 13.78 -24.17 -37.82
N SER A 11 14.15 -24.24 -36.52
CA SER A 11 13.18 -24.26 -35.42
C SER A 11 13.85 -23.85 -34.12
N SER A 12 13.65 -22.57 -33.81
CA SER A 12 13.51 -22.03 -32.47
C SER A 12 12.87 -23.03 -31.50
N GLY A 13 13.63 -23.44 -30.48
CA GLY A 13 13.07 -24.09 -29.30
C GLY A 13 12.18 -23.10 -28.55
N LEU A 14 10.91 -23.08 -28.91
CA LEU A 14 9.82 -22.48 -28.16
C LEU A 14 9.78 -23.17 -26.79
N LEU A 15 10.31 -22.50 -25.76
CA LEU A 15 9.96 -22.80 -24.38
C LEU A 15 8.49 -22.43 -24.20
N THR A 16 7.68 -23.45 -23.93
CA THR A 16 6.24 -23.34 -23.73
C THR A 16 5.93 -22.46 -22.49
N PRO A 17 4.85 -21.67 -22.54
CA PRO A 17 4.53 -20.67 -21.53
C PRO A 17 3.69 -21.26 -20.39
N ASP A 18 4.10 -22.38 -19.79
CA ASP A 18 3.18 -23.13 -18.91
C ASP A 18 3.57 -23.21 -17.43
N ASN A 19 4.52 -22.42 -16.92
CA ASN A 19 4.83 -22.42 -15.48
C ASN A 19 5.30 -21.08 -14.90
N ILE A 20 4.86 -19.94 -15.47
CA ILE A 20 5.17 -18.63 -14.90
C ILE A 20 3.86 -17.94 -14.53
N CYS A 21 3.46 -18.10 -13.26
CA CYS A 21 2.83 -17.07 -12.41
C CYS A 21 2.10 -17.75 -11.24
N GLU A 22 2.86 -18.28 -10.27
CA GLU A 22 2.29 -18.78 -9.03
C GLU A 22 2.04 -17.66 -7.99
N TYR A 23 1.80 -16.41 -8.43
CA TYR A 23 1.21 -15.37 -7.58
C TYR A 23 0.11 -14.56 -8.30
N PRO A 24 -0.97 -15.19 -8.79
CA PRO A 24 -2.12 -14.47 -9.38
C PRO A 24 -2.74 -13.45 -8.41
N TRP A 25 -2.54 -13.64 -7.11
CA TRP A 25 -3.05 -12.73 -6.09
C TRP A 25 -2.39 -11.36 -6.13
N LEU A 26 -1.14 -11.19 -6.57
CA LEU A 26 -0.50 -9.86 -6.64
C LEU A 26 -1.10 -9.01 -7.75
N GLU A 27 -1.32 -9.59 -8.93
CA GLU A 27 -2.05 -8.92 -10.01
C GLU A 27 -3.51 -8.69 -9.63
N CYS A 28 -4.17 -9.66 -8.98
CA CYS A 28 -5.50 -9.44 -8.42
C CYS A 28 -5.52 -8.35 -7.34
N LEU A 29 -4.48 -8.21 -6.50
CA LEU A 29 -4.38 -7.20 -5.43
C LEU A 29 -4.17 -5.80 -6.01
N LEU A 30 -3.39 -5.69 -7.08
CA LEU A 30 -3.07 -4.44 -7.76
C LEU A 30 -4.18 -3.99 -8.73
N VAL A 31 -4.86 -4.93 -9.39
CA VAL A 31 -6.12 -4.68 -10.12
C VAL A 31 -7.27 -4.41 -9.13
N LYS A 32 -7.27 -5.04 -7.93
CA LYS A 32 -8.16 -4.63 -6.83
C LYS A 32 -7.91 -3.17 -6.51
N LEU A 33 -6.67 -2.79 -6.19
CA LEU A 33 -6.25 -1.42 -5.84
C LEU A 33 -6.62 -0.35 -6.90
N GLU A 34 -6.72 -0.73 -8.18
CA GLU A 34 -7.10 0.17 -9.29
C GLU A 34 -8.64 0.31 -9.45
N ASN A 35 -9.38 -0.80 -9.48
CA ASN A 35 -10.86 -0.80 -9.47
C ASN A 35 -11.44 -0.35 -8.11
N ASP A 36 -10.58 -0.30 -7.11
CA ASP A 36 -10.85 0.13 -5.75
C ASP A 36 -10.95 1.64 -5.59
N ARG A 37 -10.74 2.50 -6.58
CA ARG A 37 -11.11 3.92 -6.35
C ARG A 37 -12.61 4.10 -6.11
N GLN A 38 -13.46 3.30 -6.76
CA GLN A 38 -14.90 3.23 -6.45
C GLN A 38 -15.21 2.13 -5.42
N THR A 39 -14.51 1.00 -5.48
CA THR A 39 -14.75 -0.11 -4.56
C THR A 39 -14.18 0.15 -3.17
N LEU A 40 -12.99 0.73 -3.01
CA LEU A 40 -12.58 1.41 -1.77
C LEU A 40 -13.47 2.62 -1.50
N ARG A 41 -14.00 3.44 -2.42
CA ARG A 41 -15.01 4.45 -1.99
C ARG A 41 -16.23 3.80 -1.33
N LEU A 42 -16.65 2.61 -1.78
CA LEU A 42 -17.71 1.80 -1.17
C LEU A 42 -17.24 1.00 0.07
N MET A 43 -15.98 0.60 0.14
CA MET A 43 -15.32 -0.06 1.29
C MET A 43 -14.89 0.94 2.37
N TRP A 44 -14.66 2.20 2.00
CA TRP A 44 -14.49 3.39 2.82
C TRP A 44 -15.88 3.89 3.27
N ARG A 45 -16.94 3.78 2.44
CA ARG A 45 -18.34 4.01 2.85
C ARG A 45 -18.86 2.95 3.81
N ARG A 46 -18.39 1.71 3.71
CA ARG A 46 -18.44 0.73 4.80
C ARG A 46 -17.34 1.08 5.80
N GLU A 47 -17.51 2.23 6.45
CA GLU A 47 -16.64 2.70 7.52
C GLU A 47 -16.32 1.59 8.51
N SER A 48 -15.09 1.67 9.03
CA SER A 48 -14.43 0.64 9.83
C SER A 48 -15.39 -0.04 10.81
N PRO A 49 -15.29 -1.36 11.03
CA PRO A 49 -16.08 -2.05 12.05
C PRO A 49 -16.04 -1.33 13.42
N LEU A 50 -15.00 -0.52 13.67
CA LEU A 50 -14.87 0.32 14.85
C LEU A 50 -15.93 1.42 14.98
N SER A 51 -16.37 2.09 13.91
CA SER A 51 -17.44 3.11 14.07
C SER A 51 -18.73 2.47 14.58
N LYS A 52 -19.04 1.25 14.11
CA LYS A 52 -20.16 0.44 14.62
C LYS A 52 -19.93 -0.11 16.02
N ILE A 53 -18.74 -0.64 16.30
CA ILE A 53 -18.40 -1.18 17.63
C ILE A 53 -18.44 -0.07 18.68
N PHE A 54 -18.01 1.15 18.34
CA PHE A 54 -17.97 2.31 19.23
C PHE A 54 -19.21 3.21 19.16
N LEU A 55 -20.20 2.86 18.32
CA LEU A 55 -21.44 3.61 18.13
C LEU A 55 -21.18 5.09 17.78
N LEU A 56 -20.21 5.34 16.92
CA LEU A 56 -19.84 6.68 16.44
C LEU A 56 -20.80 7.14 15.33
N PRO A 57 -20.94 8.46 15.11
CA PRO A 57 -21.74 8.98 13.99
C PRO A 57 -21.30 8.39 12.64
N GLN A 58 -22.26 8.10 11.76
CA GLN A 58 -22.00 7.50 10.43
C GLN A 58 -21.23 8.41 9.46
N ASN A 59 -21.04 9.68 9.82
CA ASN A 59 -20.30 10.66 9.04
C ASN A 59 -18.88 10.87 9.58
N THR A 60 -18.42 10.03 10.52
CA THR A 60 -17.10 10.21 11.15
C THR A 60 -15.97 9.94 10.16
N PRO A 61 -15.17 10.95 9.78
CA PRO A 61 -14.15 10.77 8.75
C PRO A 61 -13.14 9.69 9.12
N GLY A 62 -12.79 8.83 8.15
CA GLY A 62 -11.85 7.73 8.39
C GLY A 62 -10.47 8.16 8.89
N TYR A 63 -9.98 9.36 8.53
CA TYR A 63 -8.71 9.89 9.07
C TYR A 63 -8.83 10.15 10.59
N LEU A 64 -10.01 10.57 11.06
CA LEU A 64 -10.25 10.88 12.47
C LEU A 64 -10.29 9.60 13.30
N LEU A 65 -10.90 8.53 12.76
CA LEU A 65 -10.89 7.19 13.35
C LEU A 65 -9.47 6.62 13.42
N ARG A 66 -8.67 6.78 12.35
CA ARG A 66 -7.29 6.32 12.34
C ARG A 66 -6.43 6.99 13.39
N LEU A 67 -6.54 8.32 13.49
CA LEU A 67 -5.84 9.09 14.50
C LEU A 67 -6.34 8.76 15.92
N GLU A 68 -7.64 8.55 16.14
CA GLU A 68 -8.19 8.24 17.47
C GLU A 68 -7.81 6.84 17.95
N PHE A 69 -7.81 5.84 17.07
CA PHE A 69 -7.58 4.44 17.48
C PHE A 69 -6.16 3.95 17.13
N GLY A 70 -5.26 4.82 16.67
CA GLY A 70 -3.91 4.46 16.21
C GLY A 70 -3.89 3.49 15.05
N LEU A 71 -4.88 3.54 14.17
CA LEU A 71 -5.01 2.58 13.08
C LEU A 71 -4.20 3.04 11.89
N THR A 72 -3.42 2.12 11.33
CA THR A 72 -2.84 2.28 10.00
C THR A 72 -3.91 2.07 8.94
N SER A 73 -3.96 2.89 7.90
CA SER A 73 -4.81 2.61 6.75
C SER A 73 -4.47 1.26 6.12
N LEU A 74 -5.47 0.60 5.51
CA LEU A 74 -5.26 -0.67 4.81
C LEU A 74 -4.18 -0.53 3.73
N SER A 75 -4.13 0.61 3.05
CA SER A 75 -3.09 0.92 2.07
C SER A 75 -1.68 0.85 2.67
N VAL A 76 -1.49 1.27 3.93
CA VAL A 76 -0.19 1.12 4.62
C VAL A 76 0.20 -0.34 4.74
N LYS A 77 -0.72 -1.18 5.22
CA LYS A 77 -0.44 -2.61 5.43
C LYS A 77 -0.11 -3.30 4.12
N LEU A 78 -0.87 -3.03 3.06
CA LEU A 78 -0.60 -3.57 1.72
C LEU A 78 0.79 -3.15 1.23
N MET A 79 1.12 -1.87 1.40
CA MET A 79 2.42 -1.35 1.01
C MET A 79 3.55 -1.93 1.86
N GLU A 80 3.31 -2.19 3.14
CA GLU A 80 4.26 -2.88 4.01
C GLU A 80 4.54 -4.30 3.52
N TYR A 81 3.51 -5.04 3.09
CA TYR A 81 3.70 -6.37 2.50
C TYR A 81 4.52 -6.32 1.22
N VAL A 82 4.21 -5.40 0.30
CA VAL A 82 4.98 -5.21 -0.94
C VAL A 82 6.42 -4.85 -0.61
N TRP A 83 6.63 -3.94 0.35
CA TRP A 83 7.96 -3.49 0.78
C TRP A 83 8.78 -4.64 1.38
N ASN A 84 8.20 -5.41 2.30
CA ASN A 84 8.84 -6.57 2.91
C ASN A 84 9.16 -7.63 1.85
N TRP A 85 8.25 -7.88 0.91
CA TRP A 85 8.46 -8.80 -0.20
C TRP A 85 9.65 -8.36 -1.07
N ILE A 86 9.75 -7.07 -1.40
CA ILE A 86 10.91 -6.53 -2.14
C ILE A 86 12.20 -6.78 -1.35
N ILE A 87 12.25 -6.45 -0.05
CA ILE A 87 13.44 -6.70 0.80
C ILE A 87 13.82 -8.18 0.77
N CYS A 88 12.85 -9.08 0.93
CA CYS A 88 13.09 -10.52 0.90
C CYS A 88 13.71 -10.94 -0.44
N ILE A 89 13.18 -10.46 -1.56
CA ILE A 89 13.71 -10.77 -2.89
C ILE A 89 15.12 -10.21 -3.10
N LEU A 90 15.39 -8.99 -2.63
CA LEU A 90 16.72 -8.39 -2.76
C LEU A 90 17.79 -9.13 -1.94
N LYS A 91 17.38 -9.81 -0.85
CA LYS A 91 18.25 -10.70 -0.05
C LYS A 91 18.47 -12.07 -0.67
N MET A 92 17.65 -12.50 -1.64
CA MET A 92 17.85 -13.79 -2.32
C MET A 92 19.09 -13.76 -3.22
N ALA A 93 19.67 -14.92 -3.48
CA ALA A 93 20.78 -15.08 -4.41
C ALA A 93 20.41 -14.57 -5.83
N PRO A 94 21.38 -14.02 -6.59
CA PRO A 94 21.12 -13.31 -7.86
C PRO A 94 20.53 -14.18 -8.97
N ASP A 95 20.76 -15.49 -8.91
CA ASP A 95 20.28 -16.52 -9.82
C ASP A 95 18.82 -16.96 -9.55
N ARG A 96 18.23 -16.53 -8.42
CA ARG A 96 16.88 -16.93 -8.05
C ARG A 96 15.84 -16.23 -8.92
N TRP A 97 14.92 -17.02 -9.47
CA TRP A 97 13.82 -16.53 -10.33
C TRP A 97 13.07 -15.30 -9.80
N PRO A 98 12.63 -15.22 -8.52
CA PRO A 98 11.93 -14.04 -8.03
C PRO A 98 12.73 -12.74 -8.19
N ARG A 99 14.05 -12.82 -7.99
CA ARG A 99 14.95 -11.67 -8.14
C ARG A 99 15.13 -11.29 -9.60
N LEU A 100 15.32 -12.27 -10.49
CA LEU A 100 15.37 -12.04 -11.93
C LEU A 100 14.08 -11.42 -12.47
N CYS A 101 12.91 -11.90 -12.02
CA CYS A 101 11.61 -11.35 -12.37
C CYS A 101 11.46 -9.89 -11.91
N LEU A 102 11.82 -9.59 -10.65
CA LEU A 102 11.78 -8.22 -10.14
C LEU A 102 12.69 -7.29 -10.94
N LEU A 103 13.93 -7.69 -11.20
CA LEU A 103 14.88 -6.92 -12.02
C LEU A 103 14.36 -6.66 -13.44
N ARG A 104 13.70 -7.66 -14.03
CA ARG A 104 13.05 -7.51 -15.34
C ARG A 104 11.92 -6.49 -15.28
N LEU A 105 11.07 -6.55 -14.25
CA LEU A 105 9.97 -5.59 -14.08
C LEU A 105 10.47 -4.16 -13.88
N ILE A 106 11.55 -3.96 -13.12
CA ILE A 106 12.22 -2.66 -12.96
C ILE A 106 12.74 -2.16 -14.31
N LYS A 107 13.44 -2.99 -15.07
CA LYS A 107 13.90 -2.61 -16.42
C LYS A 107 12.75 -2.28 -17.37
N LEU A 108 11.59 -2.90 -17.17
CA LEU A 108 10.38 -2.61 -17.95
C LEU A 108 9.67 -1.33 -17.49
N SER A 109 9.81 -0.89 -16.23
CA SER A 109 9.16 0.33 -15.74
C SER A 109 9.85 1.59 -16.27
N THR A 110 11.13 1.53 -16.60
CA THR A 110 11.89 2.65 -17.15
C THR A 110 11.55 2.98 -18.62
N ASN A 111 10.78 2.14 -19.31
CA ASN A 111 10.42 2.38 -20.70
C ASN A 111 9.15 3.26 -20.79
N PRO A 112 9.26 4.51 -21.27
CA PRO A 112 8.14 5.46 -21.33
C PRO A 112 7.03 5.04 -22.30
N SER A 113 7.32 4.13 -23.24
CA SER A 113 6.34 3.64 -24.21
C SER A 113 5.39 2.58 -23.63
N LYS A 114 5.60 2.11 -22.40
CA LYS A 114 4.79 1.05 -21.80
C LYS A 114 3.74 1.62 -20.87
N ASP A 115 2.51 1.15 -21.04
CA ASP A 115 1.38 1.54 -20.19
C ASP A 115 1.66 1.09 -18.73
N PRO A 116 1.74 2.02 -17.77
CA PRO A 116 1.95 1.71 -16.35
C PRO A 116 0.84 0.83 -15.77
N LYS A 117 -0.32 0.73 -16.43
CA LYS A 117 -1.43 -0.14 -16.03
C LYS A 117 -1.02 -1.61 -15.83
N TYR A 118 -0.07 -2.12 -16.60
CA TYR A 118 0.33 -3.54 -16.54
C TYR A 118 1.64 -3.78 -15.77
N ASN A 119 2.34 -2.73 -15.36
CA ASN A 119 3.58 -2.87 -14.59
C ASN A 119 3.39 -2.33 -13.17
N TRP A 120 3.24 -3.24 -12.22
CA TRP A 120 3.04 -2.85 -10.82
C TRP A 120 4.24 -2.13 -10.21
N VAL A 121 5.47 -2.37 -10.68
CA VAL A 121 6.66 -1.64 -10.23
C VAL A 121 6.52 -0.17 -10.59
N ALA A 122 6.05 0.16 -11.79
CA ALA A 122 5.80 1.54 -12.21
C ALA A 122 4.73 2.21 -11.32
N LYS A 123 3.66 1.49 -10.96
CA LYS A 123 2.63 2.00 -10.03
C LYS A 123 3.20 2.23 -8.63
N PHE A 124 4.01 1.29 -8.16
CA PHE A 124 4.68 1.40 -6.86
C PHE A 124 5.63 2.61 -6.84
N GLU A 125 6.38 2.86 -7.92
CA GLU A 125 7.21 4.07 -8.07
C GLU A 125 6.40 5.36 -7.98
N LEU A 126 5.20 5.43 -8.56
CA LEU A 126 4.32 6.59 -8.40
C LEU A 126 3.93 6.83 -6.94
N ILE A 127 3.63 5.76 -6.20
CA ILE A 127 3.32 5.86 -4.76
C ILE A 127 4.55 6.33 -3.98
N LEU A 128 5.73 5.80 -4.30
CA LEU A 128 6.99 6.22 -3.68
C LEU A 128 7.31 7.70 -3.97
N LYS A 129 7.05 8.18 -5.19
CA LYS A 129 7.20 9.60 -5.55
C LYS A 129 6.32 10.51 -4.68
N LEU A 130 5.06 10.13 -4.45
CA LEU A 130 4.17 10.88 -3.56
C LEU A 130 4.73 10.99 -2.12
N CYS A 131 5.56 10.03 -1.71
CA CYS A 131 6.18 9.97 -0.39
C CYS A 131 7.58 10.60 -0.34
N ASN A 132 8.02 11.30 -1.38
CA ASN A 132 9.39 11.82 -1.54
C ASN A 132 10.47 10.72 -1.47
N LEU A 133 10.13 9.50 -1.90
CA LEU A 133 11.03 8.35 -1.96
C LEU A 133 11.32 8.01 -3.42
N GLU A 134 11.73 9.00 -4.19
CA GLU A 134 12.04 8.82 -5.60
C GLU A 134 13.27 7.93 -5.79
N CYS A 135 13.34 7.26 -6.96
CA CYS A 135 14.52 6.50 -7.37
C CYS A 135 14.93 5.34 -6.43
N MET A 136 14.02 4.82 -5.60
CA MET A 136 14.30 3.68 -4.71
C MET A 136 14.85 2.46 -5.45
N PHE A 137 14.33 2.16 -6.65
CA PHE A 137 14.82 1.06 -7.49
C PHE A 137 16.19 1.32 -8.14
N GLY A 138 16.73 2.54 -8.04
CA GLY A 138 18.12 2.83 -8.40
C GLY A 138 19.12 2.22 -7.42
N ASN A 139 18.71 1.92 -6.18
CA ASN A 139 19.53 1.25 -5.19
C ASN A 139 18.86 -0.04 -4.70
N LEU A 140 19.38 -1.19 -5.14
CA LEU A 140 18.83 -2.51 -4.83
C LEU A 140 19.46 -3.17 -3.59
N GLN A 141 20.16 -2.39 -2.75
CA GLN A 141 20.71 -2.89 -1.49
C GLN A 141 19.61 -3.08 -0.45
N PRO A 142 19.43 -4.27 0.15
CA PRO A 142 18.37 -4.52 1.12
C PRO A 142 18.37 -3.57 2.32
N ASN A 143 19.55 -3.16 2.80
CA ASN A 143 19.69 -2.26 3.96
C ASN A 143 19.11 -0.87 3.67
N PHE A 144 19.34 -0.34 2.47
CA PHE A 144 18.75 0.92 2.03
C PHE A 144 17.21 0.88 2.07
N TRP A 145 16.61 -0.22 1.62
CA TRP A 145 15.16 -0.42 1.68
C TRP A 145 14.65 -0.56 3.12
N MET A 146 15.40 -1.21 4.00
CA MET A 146 15.01 -1.33 5.42
C MET A 146 14.97 0.02 6.13
N GLU A 147 15.95 0.89 5.89
CA GLU A 147 16.02 2.23 6.49
C GLU A 147 14.84 3.11 6.05
N LYS A 148 14.52 3.10 4.74
CA LYS A 148 13.48 3.95 4.16
C LYS A 148 12.05 3.51 4.47
N LYS A 149 11.86 2.28 4.97
CA LYS A 149 10.54 1.75 5.35
C LYS A 149 9.84 2.63 6.40
N LYS A 150 10.59 3.17 7.37
CA LYS A 150 10.04 4.02 8.45
C LYS A 150 9.47 5.33 7.91
N LEU A 151 10.15 5.94 6.93
CA LEU A 151 9.72 7.20 6.31
C LEU A 151 8.35 7.07 5.62
N TYR A 152 8.06 5.92 5.03
CA TYR A 152 6.75 5.66 4.42
C TYR A 152 5.61 5.65 5.46
N ALA A 153 5.83 4.99 6.60
CA ALA A 153 4.85 4.97 7.69
C ALA A 153 4.62 6.39 8.27
N GLU A 154 5.68 7.17 8.42
CA GLU A 154 5.60 8.57 8.86
C GLU A 154 4.86 9.46 7.87
N TYR A 155 5.12 9.32 6.56
CA TYR A 155 4.41 10.07 5.52
C TYR A 155 2.90 9.89 5.62
N LEU A 156 2.43 8.67 5.86
CA LEU A 156 1.00 8.37 5.97
C LEU A 156 0.38 8.94 7.24
N LYS A 157 1.09 8.84 8.38
CA LYS A 157 0.68 9.51 9.64
C LYS A 157 0.56 11.02 9.38
N ASN A 158 1.55 11.62 8.72
CA ASN A 158 1.54 13.05 8.37
C ASN A 158 0.38 13.42 7.43
N ASN A 159 0.02 12.56 6.48
CA ASN A 159 -1.12 12.80 5.59
C ASN A 159 -2.46 12.82 6.37
N ASP A 160 -2.64 11.94 7.35
CA ASP A 160 -3.82 11.95 8.21
C ASP A 160 -3.86 13.21 9.09
N PHE A 161 -2.72 13.65 9.63
CA PHE A 161 -2.61 14.92 10.35
C PHE A 161 -2.87 16.13 9.46
N ASN A 162 -2.33 16.16 8.23
CA ASN A 162 -2.59 17.24 7.29
C ASN A 162 -4.08 17.32 6.95
N ARG A 163 -4.75 16.18 6.74
CA ARG A 163 -6.20 16.14 6.56
C ARG A 163 -6.95 16.65 7.77
N TYR A 164 -6.50 16.28 8.98
CA TYR A 164 -7.08 16.75 10.23
C TYR A 164 -6.94 18.29 10.37
N PHE A 165 -5.75 18.85 10.15
CA PHE A 165 -5.52 20.31 10.25
C PHE A 165 -6.23 21.12 9.17
N CYS A 166 -6.37 20.56 7.96
CA CYS A 166 -7.09 21.21 6.86
C CYS A 166 -8.60 20.92 6.88
N SER A 167 -9.11 20.13 7.84
CA SER A 167 -10.53 19.78 7.86
C SER A 167 -11.37 20.88 8.48
N THR A 168 -12.52 21.16 7.87
CA THR A 168 -13.60 21.97 8.44
C THR A 168 -14.61 21.10 9.22
N CYS A 169 -14.29 19.84 9.50
CA CYS A 169 -15.20 18.91 10.17
C CYS A 169 -15.44 19.34 11.62
N PRO A 170 -16.69 19.46 12.10
CA PRO A 170 -16.97 19.77 13.49
C PRO A 170 -16.42 18.76 14.50
N GLN A 171 -16.07 17.55 14.06
CA GLN A 171 -15.51 16.48 14.90
C GLN A 171 -14.00 16.61 15.11
N SER A 172 -13.31 17.50 14.39
CA SER A 172 -11.87 17.73 14.53
C SER A 172 -11.51 18.80 15.56
N GLN A 173 -12.33 18.97 16.61
CA GLN A 173 -12.09 19.98 17.65
C GLN A 173 -11.08 19.55 18.73
N LEU A 174 -10.84 18.24 18.86
CA LEU A 174 -9.82 17.75 19.79
C LEU A 174 -8.43 18.01 19.24
N ILE A 175 -7.71 18.99 19.82
CA ILE A 175 -6.31 19.26 19.50
C ILE A 175 -5.52 17.95 19.57
N ARG A 176 -4.96 17.56 18.41
CA ARG A 176 -4.05 16.42 18.30
C ARG A 176 -2.68 16.87 17.84
N THR A 177 -1.65 16.29 18.43
CA THR A 177 -0.24 16.51 18.06
C THR A 177 0.33 15.30 17.33
N ARG A 178 1.37 15.52 16.52
CA ARG A 178 2.04 14.41 15.78
C ARG A 178 2.69 13.38 16.70
N SER A 179 3.04 13.81 17.91
CA SER A 179 3.54 12.99 19.02
C SER A 179 2.44 12.27 19.80
N ASP A 180 1.17 12.51 19.49
CA ASP A 180 0.09 11.81 20.18
C ASP A 180 0.18 10.31 19.90
N ASP A 181 0.17 9.58 21.00
CA ASP A 181 -0.07 8.15 21.04
C ASP A 181 -1.56 7.85 21.08
N VAL A 182 -1.88 6.56 20.96
CA VAL A 182 -3.24 6.08 21.10
C VAL A 182 -3.80 6.51 22.46
N PRO A 183 -5.01 7.11 22.52
CA PRO A 183 -5.62 7.54 23.76
C PRO A 183 -5.67 6.43 24.82
N TRP A 184 -5.39 6.79 26.06
CA TRP A 184 -5.30 5.84 27.19
C TRP A 184 -6.54 4.94 27.32
N TYR A 185 -7.73 5.46 27.05
CA TYR A 185 -8.99 4.71 27.19
C TYR A 185 -9.11 3.58 26.16
N VAL A 186 -8.45 3.69 25.02
CA VAL A 186 -8.39 2.64 24.01
C VAL A 186 -7.48 1.52 24.49
N GLN A 187 -6.34 1.88 25.10
CA GLN A 187 -5.31 0.95 25.57
C GLN A 187 -5.70 0.19 26.86
N THR A 188 -6.50 0.81 27.73
CA THR A 188 -6.90 0.19 29.01
C THR A 188 -7.84 -1.01 28.83
N ARG A 189 -7.79 -1.98 29.74
CA ARG A 189 -8.69 -3.15 29.76
C ARG A 189 -10.03 -2.83 30.44
N CYS A 190 -10.68 -1.74 30.05
CA CYS A 190 -12.00 -1.38 30.57
C CYS A 190 -13.15 -1.96 29.70
N PRO A 191 -14.36 -2.14 30.27
CA PRO A 191 -15.52 -2.61 29.53
C PRO A 191 -15.81 -1.74 28.29
N ILE A 192 -16.23 -2.38 27.19
CA ILE A 192 -16.49 -1.69 25.92
C ILE A 192 -17.50 -0.54 26.05
N ARG A 193 -18.43 -0.62 27.02
CA ARG A 193 -19.39 0.45 27.32
C ARG A 193 -18.70 1.74 27.76
N GLN A 194 -17.66 1.66 28.60
CA GLN A 194 -16.91 2.83 29.04
C GLN A 194 -16.09 3.42 27.90
N LYS A 195 -15.42 2.57 27.11
CA LYS A 195 -14.68 3.03 25.93
C LYS A 195 -15.57 3.72 24.91
N ARG A 196 -16.79 3.22 24.71
CA ARG A 196 -17.82 3.84 23.84
C ARG A 196 -18.15 5.25 24.28
N VAL A 197 -18.49 5.44 25.56
CA VAL A 197 -18.85 6.77 26.09
C VAL A 197 -17.70 7.76 25.85
N ILE A 198 -16.47 7.37 26.17
CA ILE A 198 -15.31 8.26 25.98
C ILE A 198 -15.07 8.55 24.49
N ALA A 199 -15.10 7.54 23.62
CA ALA A 199 -14.93 7.72 22.18
C ALA A 199 -16.03 8.61 21.57
N GLN A 200 -17.28 8.42 22.00
CA GLN A 200 -18.42 9.22 21.57
C GLN A 200 -18.29 10.67 22.02
N LEU A 201 -17.89 10.94 23.26
CA LEU A 201 -17.63 12.30 23.74
C LEU A 201 -16.51 12.97 22.95
N ARG A 202 -15.45 12.21 22.61
CA ARG A 202 -14.29 12.72 21.87
C ARG A 202 -14.56 12.98 20.40
N LEU A 203 -15.44 12.20 19.77
CA LEU A 203 -15.75 12.27 18.34
C LEU A 203 -17.17 12.75 18.05
N ALA A 204 -17.82 13.36 19.06
CA ALA A 204 -19.18 13.86 18.93
C ALA A 204 -19.26 14.94 17.85
N ASN A 205 -20.35 14.93 17.09
CA ASN A 205 -20.75 16.08 16.29
C ASN A 205 -21.38 17.11 17.22
N ILE A 206 -20.81 18.31 17.29
CA ILE A 206 -21.39 19.42 18.07
C ILE A 206 -22.57 20.06 17.35
N HIS A 207 -22.71 19.84 16.03
CA HIS A 207 -23.82 20.35 15.24
C HIS A 207 -24.69 19.21 14.73
N ARG A 208 -25.97 19.30 15.07
CA ARG A 208 -27.08 18.59 14.43
C ARG A 208 -27.92 19.62 13.69
#